data_AF-A0A955PMK9-F1
#
_entry.id   AF-A0A955PMK9-F1
#
_cell.length_a   1.000
_cell.length_b   1.000
_cell.length_c   1.000
_cell.angle_alpha   90.00
_cell.angle_beta   90.00
_cell.angle_gamma   90.00
#
_symmetry.space_group_name_H-M   'P 1'
#
loop_
_entity.id
_entity.type
_entity.pdbx_description
1 polymer ?
#
loop_
_entity_poly.entity_id
_entity_poly.type
_entity_poly.pdbx_seq_one_letter_code
_entity_poly.pdbx_strand_id
1 'polypeptide(L)'
;MSDSESRFKWMSGGLILPGALILYGVLMVVYGVKLFGSNQTITEFLHVCQSTANQPTYSGDSIAIFSDTATTARRAEISIVSGNNNSAILNFGDQNDENVGYIEYNHASNSFKIYTNGSANPVLTIDSSGNVSVSGNITVTGDITAAGNVTATNGNITAGGTCCGQ
;
A
#
# COMPACT_ATOMS: atom_id res chain seq x y z
N MET A 1 20.56 -4.65 75.66
CA MET A 1 20.71 -3.51 74.74
C MET A 1 21.02 -4.10 73.37
N SER A 2 19.98 -4.43 72.59
CA SER A 2 20.09 -4.74 71.15
C SER A 2 20.53 -3.44 70.47
N ASP A 3 21.66 -3.35 69.79
CA ASP A 3 22.11 -4.13 68.62
C ASP A 3 21.29 -3.82 67.36
N SER A 4 22.05 -3.65 66.28
CA SER A 4 21.68 -3.54 64.88
C SER A 4 20.94 -2.28 64.40
N GLU A 5 21.70 -1.53 63.58
CA GLU A 5 21.29 -0.78 62.38
C GLU A 5 19.78 -0.61 62.17
N SER A 6 19.32 0.64 62.24
CA SER A 6 17.96 1.06 61.89
C SER A 6 17.72 0.94 60.38
N ARG A 7 17.47 -0.30 59.96
CA ARG A 7 16.89 -0.63 58.65
C ARG A 7 15.56 0.11 58.49
N PHE A 8 15.43 0.76 57.36
CA PHE A 8 14.28 1.55 56.91
C PHE A 8 12.95 0.87 57.26
N LYS A 9 12.21 1.46 58.21
CA LYS A 9 10.98 0.93 58.79
C LYS A 9 9.80 1.50 58.00
N TRP A 10 9.16 0.69 57.16
CA TRP A 10 7.93 1.05 56.45
C TRP A 10 6.83 1.36 57.48
N MET A 11 6.41 2.63 57.57
CA MET A 11 5.27 3.04 58.38
C MET A 11 3.98 2.81 57.58
N SER A 12 3.09 1.96 58.09
CA SER A 12 1.72 1.79 57.64
C SER A 12 0.86 2.97 58.10
N GLY A 13 0.94 4.09 57.39
CA GLY A 13 0.19 5.30 57.71
C GLY A 13 0.20 6.30 56.55
N GLY A 14 -0.85 6.26 55.74
CA GLY A 14 -1.35 7.32 54.86
C GLY A 14 -0.33 8.17 54.10
N LEU A 15 -0.02 7.80 52.85
CA LEU A 15 0.52 8.72 51.86
C LEU A 15 -0.64 9.31 51.04
N ILE A 16 -1.11 10.50 51.41
CA ILE A 16 -1.86 11.36 50.48
C ILE A 16 -0.91 12.46 50.04
N LEU A 17 -0.20 12.22 48.95
CA LEU A 17 0.36 13.27 48.11
C LEU A 17 -0.62 13.49 46.95
N PRO A 18 -1.07 14.73 46.67
CA PRO A 18 -1.83 14.99 45.46
C PRO A 18 -0.89 14.78 44.27
N GLY A 19 -1.12 13.69 43.53
CA GLY A 19 -0.29 13.24 42.41
C GLY A 19 0.46 11.96 42.73
N ALA A 20 -0.27 10.84 42.75
CA ALA A 20 0.25 9.52 43.09
C ALA A 20 1.45 9.07 42.25
N LEU A 21 2.40 8.42 42.91
CA LEU A 21 3.30 7.44 42.31
C LEU A 21 3.41 6.23 43.26
N ILE A 22 2.91 5.06 42.84
CA ILE A 22 3.39 3.75 43.33
C ILE A 22 3.48 2.80 42.13
N LEU A 23 4.63 2.12 42.06
CA LEU A 23 5.14 1.28 40.98
C LEU A 23 4.84 -0.21 41.24
N TYR A 24 4.25 -0.92 40.27
CA TYR A 24 4.28 -2.39 40.16
C TYR A 24 4.60 -2.77 38.71
N GLY A 25 5.78 -3.35 38.47
CA GLY A 25 6.18 -3.96 37.19
C GLY A 25 6.62 -2.95 36.12
N VAL A 26 7.91 -3.00 35.75
CA VAL A 26 8.58 -2.35 34.61
C VAL A 26 7.77 -1.21 33.96
N LEU A 27 7.96 0.01 34.47
CA LEU A 27 7.48 1.20 33.78
C LEU A 27 8.45 1.49 32.62
N MET A 28 8.18 0.88 31.47
CA MET A 28 8.68 1.37 30.20
C MET A 28 8.01 2.72 29.93
N VAL A 29 8.63 3.83 30.37
CA VAL A 29 8.25 5.14 29.85
C VAL A 29 8.89 5.29 28.48
N VAL A 30 8.12 5.00 27.44
CA VAL A 30 8.51 5.40 26.09
C VAL A 30 8.26 6.90 25.97
N TYR A 31 9.25 7.71 26.37
CA TYR A 31 9.27 9.13 26.02
C TYR A 31 9.55 9.25 24.52
N GLY A 32 8.56 9.73 23.75
CA GLY A 32 8.76 10.16 22.37
C GLY A 32 8.11 9.32 21.27
N VAL A 33 7.30 8.30 21.59
CA VAL A 33 6.52 7.62 20.55
C VAL A 33 5.17 8.33 20.35
N LYS A 34 5.15 9.21 19.35
CA LYS A 34 3.95 9.88 18.83
C LYS A 34 3.13 8.88 17.98
N LEU A 35 2.59 7.82 18.59
CA LEU A 35 1.75 6.85 17.87
C LEU A 35 0.24 6.94 18.20
N PHE A 36 -0.19 7.60 19.28
CA PHE A 36 -1.62 7.83 19.55
C PHE A 36 -1.81 9.18 20.23
N GLY A 37 -2.27 10.19 19.49
CA GLY A 37 -2.77 11.43 20.08
C GLY A 37 -4.07 11.12 20.83
N SER A 38 -3.99 11.02 22.16
CA SER A 38 -5.05 10.62 23.10
C SER A 38 -5.47 9.15 23.03
N ASN A 39 -5.87 8.61 24.19
CA ASN A 39 -6.30 7.24 24.44
C ASN A 39 -7.60 6.93 23.67
N GLN A 40 -7.51 6.77 22.35
CA GLN A 40 -8.63 6.43 21.48
C GLN A 40 -8.68 4.91 21.33
N THR A 41 -9.83 4.33 21.68
CA THR A 41 -10.16 2.97 21.26
C THR A 41 -10.19 2.99 19.73
N ILE A 42 -9.25 2.29 19.09
CA ILE A 42 -9.26 2.14 17.64
C ILE A 42 -10.51 1.33 17.28
N THR A 43 -11.52 2.04 16.77
CA THR A 43 -12.77 1.49 16.30
C THR A 43 -12.81 1.38 14.77
N GLU A 44 -11.75 1.87 14.09
CA GLU A 44 -11.56 1.92 12.64
C GLU A 44 -10.13 1.45 12.27
N PHE A 45 -9.83 1.11 11.02
CA PHE A 45 -8.51 0.62 10.57
C PHE A 45 -7.41 1.71 10.63
N LEU A 46 -6.19 1.40 10.15
CA LEU A 46 -5.13 2.42 10.01
C LEU A 46 -5.58 3.49 9.01
N HIS A 47 -6.18 4.56 9.53
CA HIS A 47 -6.60 5.72 8.76
C HIS A 47 -5.49 6.78 8.83
N VAL A 48 -4.75 6.94 7.73
CA VAL A 48 -3.82 8.05 7.55
C VAL A 48 -4.52 9.11 6.71
N CYS A 49 -5.21 10.04 7.36
CA CYS A 49 -5.82 11.19 6.69
C CYS A 49 -5.03 12.46 6.96
N GLN A 50 -4.82 13.25 5.90
CA GLN A 50 -4.26 14.59 6.02
C GLN A 50 -5.35 15.67 6.15
N SER A 51 -6.60 15.35 5.80
CA SER A 51 -7.77 16.19 6.04
C SER A 51 -9.04 15.35 6.25
N THR A 52 -9.81 15.62 7.30
CA THR A 52 -11.05 14.89 7.64
C THR A 52 -12.32 15.50 7.03
N ALA A 53 -12.22 16.59 6.25
CA ALA A 53 -13.38 17.18 5.60
C ALA A 53 -13.87 16.31 4.43
N ASN A 54 -15.19 16.11 4.33
CA ASN A 54 -15.86 15.47 3.19
C ASN A 54 -15.36 14.04 2.88
N GLN A 55 -15.20 13.23 3.92
CA GLN A 55 -14.80 11.83 3.80
C GLN A 55 -15.98 10.97 3.28
N PRO A 56 -15.76 10.08 2.30
CA PRO A 56 -16.78 9.12 1.87
C PRO A 56 -16.96 8.00 2.90
N THR A 57 -18.02 7.20 2.76
CA THR A 57 -18.14 5.94 3.49
C THR A 57 -17.14 4.92 2.92
N TYR A 58 -16.26 4.41 3.77
CA TYR A 58 -15.25 3.41 3.39
C TYR A 58 -15.78 1.98 3.55
N SER A 59 -15.29 1.05 2.71
CA SER A 59 -15.61 -0.37 2.83
C SER A 59 -14.98 -0.97 4.09
N GLY A 60 -15.70 -1.87 4.76
CA GLY A 60 -15.19 -2.64 5.91
C GLY A 60 -14.02 -3.58 5.55
N ASP A 61 -13.81 -3.87 4.27
CA ASP A 61 -12.67 -4.68 3.80
C ASP A 61 -11.39 -3.85 3.62
N SER A 62 -11.48 -2.52 3.73
CA SER A 62 -10.33 -1.62 3.51
C SER A 62 -9.43 -1.61 4.74
N ILE A 63 -8.24 -2.21 4.63
CA ILE A 63 -7.26 -2.26 5.73
C ILE A 63 -6.47 -0.95 5.86
N ALA A 64 -6.24 -0.24 4.76
CA ALA A 64 -5.51 1.02 4.73
C ALA A 64 -6.16 2.02 3.78
N ILE A 65 -6.26 3.28 4.23
CA ILE A 65 -6.81 4.39 3.45
C ILE A 65 -5.84 5.56 3.54
N PHE A 66 -5.43 6.06 2.36
CA PHE A 66 -4.64 7.28 2.20
C PHE A 66 -5.53 8.34 1.57
N SER A 67 -5.97 9.33 2.35
CA SER A 67 -6.97 10.30 1.91
C SER A 67 -6.54 11.75 2.14
N ASP A 68 -6.75 12.56 1.11
CA ASP A 68 -6.69 14.02 1.16
C ASP A 68 -7.90 14.57 0.39
N THR A 69 -9.03 14.72 1.09
CA THR A 69 -10.36 14.94 0.48
C THR A 69 -10.90 16.37 0.66
N ALA A 70 -10.12 17.30 1.20
CA ALA A 70 -10.61 18.65 1.48
C ALA A 70 -10.83 19.53 0.24
N THR A 71 -12.08 19.91 -0.07
CA THR A 71 -12.44 20.85 -1.16
C THR A 71 -11.81 20.51 -2.54
N THR A 72 -12.04 21.33 -3.56
CA THR A 72 -11.43 21.14 -4.88
C THR A 72 -9.92 21.44 -4.84
N ALA A 73 -9.09 20.59 -5.48
CA ALA A 73 -7.62 20.69 -5.60
C ALA A 73 -6.75 20.05 -4.48
N ARG A 74 -7.06 18.82 -4.09
CA ARG A 74 -6.23 17.97 -3.21
C ARG A 74 -5.67 16.75 -3.95
N ARG A 75 -4.60 16.16 -3.42
CA ARG A 75 -3.95 14.96 -3.98
C ARG A 75 -3.48 14.05 -2.85
N ALA A 76 -4.02 12.84 -2.79
CA ALA A 76 -3.43 11.74 -2.02
C ALA A 76 -2.42 11.00 -2.91
N GLU A 77 -1.26 10.66 -2.37
CA GLU A 77 -0.16 10.04 -3.12
C GLU A 77 0.51 8.95 -2.27
N ILE A 78 0.88 7.85 -2.92
CA ILE A 78 1.72 6.81 -2.35
C ILE A 78 3.00 6.76 -3.20
N SER A 79 4.15 7.05 -2.59
CA SER A 79 5.45 6.94 -3.25
C SER A 79 6.12 5.62 -2.88
N ILE A 80 6.43 4.78 -3.87
CA ILE A 80 7.24 3.57 -3.71
C ILE A 80 8.60 3.84 -4.38
N VAL A 81 9.63 4.10 -3.59
CA VAL A 81 10.95 4.50 -4.08
C VAL A 81 11.93 3.35 -3.88
N SER A 82 12.39 2.77 -4.99
CA SER A 82 13.42 1.73 -5.01
C SER A 82 14.80 2.28 -5.42
N GLY A 83 15.81 1.41 -5.48
CA GLY A 83 17.10 1.75 -6.08
C GLY A 83 16.98 2.08 -7.57
N ASN A 84 17.94 2.86 -8.10
CA ASN A 84 17.94 3.40 -9.46
C ASN A 84 18.15 2.37 -10.60
N ASN A 85 18.38 1.11 -10.28
CA ASN A 85 18.51 0.00 -11.23
C ASN A 85 17.79 -1.26 -10.72
N ASN A 86 16.72 -1.09 -9.95
CA ASN A 86 15.90 -2.18 -9.42
C ASN A 86 14.41 -1.86 -9.62
N SER A 87 13.53 -2.61 -8.98
CA SER A 87 12.09 -2.48 -9.15
C SER A 87 11.40 -1.84 -7.96
N ALA A 88 10.41 -1.00 -8.23
CA ALA A 88 9.40 -0.58 -7.27
C ALA A 88 8.17 -1.45 -7.49
N ILE A 89 7.68 -2.12 -6.43
CA ILE A 89 6.67 -3.18 -6.55
C ILE A 89 5.51 -2.94 -5.58
N LEU A 90 4.28 -3.18 -6.07
CA LEU A 90 3.07 -3.37 -5.27
C LEU A 90 2.59 -4.81 -5.43
N ASN A 91 2.59 -5.57 -4.33
CA ASN A 91 2.24 -7.00 -4.32
C ASN A 91 0.75 -7.25 -4.05
N PHE A 92 0.21 -8.29 -4.68
CA PHE A 92 -1.13 -8.87 -4.49
C PHE A 92 -0.99 -10.37 -4.22
N GLY A 93 -1.02 -10.72 -2.93
CA GLY A 93 -0.87 -12.09 -2.47
C GLY A 93 -2.17 -12.78 -2.10
N ASP A 94 -2.06 -14.06 -1.75
CA ASP A 94 -3.07 -14.84 -1.05
C ASP A 94 -2.52 -15.43 0.26
N GLN A 95 -3.22 -16.38 0.88
CA GLN A 95 -2.80 -17.01 2.14
C GLN A 95 -1.45 -17.74 2.02
N ASN A 96 -1.11 -18.24 0.84
CA ASN A 96 0.01 -19.14 0.59
C ASN A 96 1.18 -18.45 -0.11
N ASP A 97 0.94 -17.32 -0.79
CA ASP A 97 1.95 -16.63 -1.60
C ASP A 97 1.71 -15.11 -1.59
N GLU A 98 2.66 -14.34 -1.07
CA GLU A 98 2.54 -12.88 -0.96
C GLU A 98 2.64 -12.14 -2.30
N ASN A 99 3.19 -12.76 -3.35
CA ASN A 99 3.49 -12.12 -4.63
C ASN A 99 2.98 -12.91 -5.84
N VAL A 100 1.95 -13.74 -5.66
CA VAL A 100 1.27 -14.46 -6.75
C VAL A 100 0.73 -13.52 -7.84
N GLY A 101 0.46 -12.25 -7.52
CA GLY A 101 0.30 -11.16 -8.48
C GLY A 101 1.02 -9.90 -7.99
N TYR A 102 1.47 -9.04 -8.90
CA TYR A 102 2.08 -7.77 -8.53
C TYR A 102 2.15 -6.80 -9.72
N ILE A 103 2.30 -5.52 -9.38
CA ILE A 103 2.61 -4.44 -10.32
C ILE A 103 4.05 -4.00 -10.06
N GLU A 104 4.84 -3.89 -11.12
CA GLU A 104 6.26 -3.52 -11.07
C GLU A 104 6.53 -2.31 -11.98
N TYR A 105 7.30 -1.34 -11.47
CA TYR A 105 8.10 -0.46 -12.31
C TYR A 105 9.57 -0.86 -12.24
N ASN A 106 10.13 -1.28 -13.36
CA ASN A 106 11.51 -1.76 -13.47
C ASN A 106 12.43 -0.63 -13.97
N HIS A 107 13.34 -0.14 -13.12
CA HIS A 107 14.24 0.95 -13.50
C HIS A 107 15.35 0.54 -14.49
N ALA A 108 15.73 -0.74 -14.55
CA ALA A 108 16.77 -1.21 -15.47
C ALA A 108 16.33 -1.13 -16.94
N SER A 109 15.05 -1.40 -17.20
CA SER A 109 14.45 -1.36 -18.54
C SER A 109 13.53 -0.14 -18.76
N ASN A 110 13.29 0.65 -17.71
CA ASN A 110 12.27 1.71 -17.69
C ASN A 110 10.92 1.22 -18.21
N SER A 111 10.45 0.10 -17.65
CA SER A 111 9.20 -0.54 -18.06
C SER A 111 8.25 -0.71 -16.89
N PHE A 112 6.95 -0.58 -17.19
CA PHE A 112 5.87 -0.89 -16.26
C PHE A 112 5.31 -2.26 -16.60
N LYS A 113 5.06 -3.10 -15.60
CA LYS A 113 4.68 -4.50 -15.78
C LYS A 113 3.61 -4.94 -14.80
N ILE A 114 2.76 -5.86 -15.25
CA ILE A 114 1.79 -6.57 -14.42
C ILE A 114 2.06 -8.08 -14.49
N TYR A 115 2.08 -8.72 -13.33
CA TYR A 115 2.30 -10.15 -13.15
C TYR A 115 1.08 -10.77 -12.46
N THR A 116 0.77 -12.02 -12.83
CA THR A 116 -0.36 -12.78 -12.29
C THR A 116 -0.02 -14.26 -12.18
N ASN A 117 -0.72 -14.98 -11.30
CA ASN A 117 -0.65 -16.44 -11.18
C ASN A 117 0.77 -16.99 -10.94
N GLY A 118 1.60 -16.28 -10.15
CA GLY A 118 2.97 -16.68 -9.84
C GLY A 118 3.88 -16.77 -11.06
N SER A 119 3.50 -16.16 -12.19
CA SER A 119 4.24 -16.24 -13.45
C SER A 119 5.60 -15.56 -13.34
N ALA A 120 6.64 -16.22 -13.88
CA ALA A 120 7.97 -15.62 -14.04
C ALA A 120 8.01 -14.49 -15.09
N ASN A 121 7.01 -14.42 -15.97
CA ASN A 121 6.92 -13.42 -17.04
C ASN A 121 5.71 -12.50 -16.85
N PRO A 122 5.82 -11.22 -17.23
CA PRO A 122 4.70 -10.28 -17.14
C PRO A 122 3.61 -10.65 -18.15
N VAL A 123 2.35 -10.44 -17.78
CA VAL A 123 1.21 -10.59 -18.68
C VAL A 123 0.90 -9.32 -19.47
N LEU A 124 1.25 -8.16 -18.92
CA LEU A 124 1.18 -6.84 -19.56
C LEU A 124 2.50 -6.11 -19.32
N THR A 125 3.07 -5.53 -20.38
CA THR A 125 4.24 -4.64 -20.28
C THR A 125 3.99 -3.36 -21.07
N ILE A 126 4.35 -2.22 -20.48
CA ILE A 126 4.53 -0.94 -21.17
C ILE A 126 6.02 -0.61 -21.11
N ASP A 127 6.67 -0.54 -22.27
CA ASP A 127 8.10 -0.26 -22.33
C ASP A 127 8.41 1.25 -22.32
N SER A 128 9.70 1.57 -22.29
CA SER A 128 10.20 2.96 -22.27
C SER A 128 9.90 3.76 -23.54
N SER A 129 9.52 3.08 -24.62
CA SER A 129 9.09 3.70 -25.88
C SER A 129 7.55 3.85 -25.95
N GLY A 130 6.83 3.41 -24.92
CA GLY A 130 5.37 3.44 -24.87
C GLY A 130 4.70 2.28 -25.63
N ASN A 131 5.44 1.25 -26.04
CA ASN A 131 4.84 0.08 -26.65
C ASN A 131 4.16 -0.78 -25.57
N VAL A 132 2.97 -1.28 -25.89
CA VAL A 132 2.20 -2.17 -25.02
C VAL A 132 2.27 -3.59 -25.56
N SER A 133 2.68 -4.55 -24.74
CA SER A 133 2.66 -5.97 -25.07
C SER A 133 1.83 -6.77 -24.07
N VAL A 134 1.06 -7.74 -24.58
CA VAL A 134 0.25 -8.68 -23.81
C VAL A 134 0.69 -10.09 -24.18
N SER A 135 0.97 -10.94 -23.19
CA SER A 135 1.46 -12.30 -23.45
C SER A 135 0.37 -13.27 -23.92
N GLY A 136 -0.90 -12.93 -23.69
CA GLY A 136 -2.07 -13.70 -24.10
C GLY A 136 -2.88 -13.04 -25.22
N ASN A 137 -4.07 -13.58 -25.46
CA ASN A 137 -5.01 -13.07 -26.47
C ASN A 137 -5.72 -11.81 -25.98
N ILE A 138 -5.89 -10.83 -26.87
CA ILE A 138 -6.79 -9.69 -26.65
C ILE A 138 -8.08 -9.94 -27.43
N THR A 139 -9.21 -9.95 -26.73
CA THR A 139 -10.53 -10.00 -27.37
C THR A 139 -11.11 -8.59 -27.39
N VAL A 140 -11.41 -8.07 -28.58
CA VAL A 140 -12.03 -6.75 -28.77
C VAL A 140 -13.44 -6.95 -29.32
N THR A 141 -14.45 -6.44 -28.63
CA THR A 141 -15.86 -6.56 -29.04
C THR A 141 -16.35 -5.40 -29.91
N GLY A 142 -15.52 -4.38 -30.13
CA GLY A 142 -15.81 -3.21 -30.95
C GLY A 142 -14.74 -2.98 -32.03
N ASP A 143 -14.68 -1.74 -32.53
CA ASP A 143 -13.77 -1.38 -33.62
C ASP A 143 -12.31 -1.28 -33.16
N ILE A 144 -11.40 -1.71 -34.03
CA ILE A 144 -9.95 -1.49 -33.90
C ILE A 144 -9.57 -0.40 -34.89
N THR A 145 -9.12 0.74 -34.39
CA THR A 145 -8.53 1.81 -35.22
C THR A 145 -7.01 1.78 -35.08
N ALA A 146 -6.31 1.60 -36.20
CA ALA A 146 -4.85 1.68 -36.25
C ALA A 146 -4.43 2.80 -37.20
N ALA A 147 -3.58 3.72 -36.73
CA ALA A 147 -2.99 4.75 -37.59
C ALA A 147 -1.89 4.17 -38.51
N GLY A 148 -1.33 3.01 -38.15
CA GLY A 148 -0.34 2.28 -38.91
C GLY A 148 -0.85 0.93 -39.40
N ASN A 149 0.10 0.09 -39.84
CA ASN A 149 -0.22 -1.24 -40.35
C ASN A 149 -0.71 -2.18 -39.23
N VAL A 150 -1.67 -3.02 -39.56
CA VAL A 150 -2.02 -4.21 -38.76
C VAL A 150 -1.31 -5.40 -39.40
N THR A 151 -0.47 -6.08 -38.63
CA THR A 151 0.33 -7.21 -39.10
C THR A 151 0.06 -8.43 -38.22
N ALA A 152 -0.21 -9.58 -38.83
CA ALA A 152 -0.19 -10.87 -38.16
C ALA A 152 1.14 -11.54 -38.46
N THR A 153 2.04 -11.62 -37.47
CA THR A 153 3.31 -12.34 -37.61
C THR A 153 3.07 -13.84 -37.81
N ASN A 154 2.02 -14.37 -37.15
CA ASN A 154 1.57 -15.74 -37.26
C ASN A 154 0.03 -15.73 -37.40
N GLY A 155 -0.51 -16.43 -38.40
CA GLY A 155 -1.95 -16.53 -38.65
C GLY A 155 -2.50 -15.55 -39.69
N ASN A 156 -3.82 -15.37 -39.72
CA ASN A 156 -4.52 -14.60 -40.74
C ASN A 156 -5.16 -13.35 -40.14
N ILE A 157 -5.05 -12.21 -40.84
CA ILE A 157 -5.94 -11.07 -40.62
C ILE A 157 -7.18 -11.31 -41.48
N THR A 158 -8.33 -11.54 -40.84
CA THR A 158 -9.60 -11.68 -41.55
C THR A 158 -10.43 -10.42 -41.33
N ALA A 159 -10.59 -9.61 -42.38
CA ALA A 159 -11.48 -8.46 -42.35
C ALA A 159 -12.86 -8.88 -42.88
N GLY A 160 -13.87 -8.92 -42.01
CA GLY A 160 -15.27 -9.12 -42.38
C GLY A 160 -15.95 -7.79 -42.65
N GLY A 161 -15.70 -7.17 -43.81
CA GLY A 161 -16.24 -5.87 -44.17
C GLY A 161 -15.66 -5.35 -45.49
N THR A 162 -15.91 -4.08 -45.82
CA THR A 162 -15.29 -3.41 -46.98
C THR A 162 -13.79 -3.27 -46.72
N CYS A 163 -13.01 -4.24 -47.18
CA CYS A 163 -11.57 -4.09 -47.23
C CYS A 163 -11.24 -3.22 -48.45
N CYS A 164 -10.52 -2.12 -48.19
CA CYS A 164 -10.02 -1.16 -49.19
C CYS A 164 -11.12 -0.24 -49.74
N GLY A 165 -10.90 1.07 -49.61
CA GLY A 165 -11.84 2.13 -49.98
C GLY A 165 -12.67 1.88 -51.24
N GLN A 166 -13.99 1.82 -51.03
CA GLN A 166 -14.90 2.85 -51.54
C GLN A 166 -15.66 3.46 -50.36
#